data_AF-A0A6B0V0X6-F1
#
_entry.id   AF-A0A6B0V0X6-F1
#
_cell.length_a   1.000
_cell.length_b   1.000
_cell.length_c   1.000
_cell.angle_alpha   90.00
_cell.angle_beta   90.00
_cell.angle_gamma   90.00
#
_symmetry.space_group_name_H-M   'P 1'
#
loop_
_entity.id
_entity.type
_entity.pdbx_description
1 polymer ?
#
loop_
_entity_poly.entity_id
_entity_poly.type
_entity_poly.pdbx_seq_one_letter_code
_entity_poly.pdbx_strand_id
1 'polypeptide(L)'
;LDPQAKRTIIMQTPENPIITIGYILHGFNFTPGKLDPEFHDWQSKVLKQANKWLKDYAVSITLQSTTVAQATSTLLEKIEKWTKKGGRVYPPEILEYLKADIKKNRKYNPDIFILVTKVPLTLYIYGYGSYEPICHDVVPIFLTYNMKWITDTGDRLGQVILNSIEMNNYNDWYKMSPEDRNHYFKNCIAQRLGEDYF
;
A
#
# COMPACT_ATOMS: atom_id res chain seq x y z
N LEU A 1 -20.51 -29.45 34.62
CA LEU A 1 -20.44 -29.52 33.15
C LEU A 1 -21.69 -28.82 32.62
N ASP A 2 -21.56 -27.55 32.28
CA ASP A 2 -22.63 -26.74 31.66
C ASP A 2 -22.15 -26.33 30.25
N PRO A 3 -22.80 -26.76 29.17
CA PRO A 3 -22.38 -26.52 27.81
C PRO A 3 -23.22 -25.42 27.15
N GLN A 4 -23.02 -24.13 27.47
CA GLN A 4 -23.43 -23.02 26.60
C GLN A 4 -22.92 -21.63 27.05
N ALA A 5 -21.61 -21.47 27.18
CA ALA A 5 -21.03 -20.13 27.13
C ALA A 5 -20.88 -19.73 25.64
N LYS A 6 -21.93 -19.12 25.06
CA LYS A 6 -21.80 -18.35 23.81
C LYS A 6 -20.71 -17.31 24.04
N ARG A 7 -19.51 -17.56 23.53
CA ARG A 7 -18.45 -16.55 23.43
C ARG A 7 -18.96 -15.48 22.48
N THR A 8 -19.46 -14.38 23.03
CA THR A 8 -19.60 -13.13 22.29
C THR A 8 -18.18 -12.73 21.92
N ILE A 9 -17.76 -13.08 20.70
CA ILE A 9 -16.56 -12.53 20.09
C ILE A 9 -16.88 -11.06 19.89
N ILE A 10 -16.42 -10.22 20.80
CA ILE A 10 -16.33 -8.78 20.57
C ILE A 10 -15.29 -8.65 19.48
N MET A 11 -15.73 -8.60 18.21
CA MET A 11 -14.87 -8.16 17.11
C MET A 11 -14.36 -6.78 17.52
N GLN A 12 -13.11 -6.71 17.98
CA GLN A 12 -12.44 -5.44 18.13
C GLN A 12 -12.17 -4.93 16.72
N THR A 13 -13.19 -4.33 16.11
CA THR A 13 -13.00 -3.51 14.92
C THR A 13 -11.97 -2.45 15.31
N PRO A 14 -10.84 -2.35 14.59
CA PRO A 14 -9.86 -1.31 14.87
C PRO A 14 -10.55 0.05 14.81
N GLU A 15 -10.16 0.97 15.70
CA GLU A 15 -10.74 2.31 15.81
C GLU A 15 -10.74 3.05 14.46
N ASN A 16 -9.76 2.73 13.59
CA ASN A 16 -9.69 3.14 12.20
C ASN A 16 -9.58 1.91 11.28
N PRO A 17 -10.22 1.93 10.09
CA PRO A 17 -10.02 0.89 9.09
C PRO A 17 -8.56 0.68 8.74
N ILE A 18 -8.18 -0.59 8.54
CA ILE A 18 -6.83 -1.02 8.19
C ILE A 18 -6.74 -1.21 6.67
N ILE A 19 -5.77 -0.52 6.05
CA ILE A 19 -5.34 -0.76 4.68
C ILE A 19 -4.06 -1.58 4.71
N THR A 20 -4.09 -2.72 4.04
CA THR A 20 -2.97 -3.64 3.96
C THR A 20 -2.01 -3.26 2.83
N ILE A 21 -0.70 -3.30 3.11
CA ILE A 21 0.34 -2.94 2.16
C ILE A 21 1.37 -4.06 2.01
N GLY A 22 1.52 -4.56 0.79
CA GLY A 22 2.62 -5.44 0.40
C GLY A 22 3.75 -4.67 -0.29
N TYR A 23 4.97 -5.18 -0.15
CA TYR A 23 6.17 -4.57 -0.72
C TYR A 23 6.97 -5.56 -1.57
N ILE A 24 7.51 -5.06 -2.68
CA ILE A 24 8.63 -5.68 -3.40
C ILE A 24 9.81 -4.72 -3.32
N LEU A 25 10.96 -5.24 -2.90
CA LEU A 25 12.18 -4.45 -2.76
C LEU A 25 13.16 -4.76 -3.89
N HIS A 26 13.73 -3.72 -4.50
CA HIS A 26 14.79 -3.82 -5.50
C HIS A 26 15.98 -2.92 -5.15
N GLY A 27 17.19 -3.48 -5.26
CA GLY A 27 18.43 -2.80 -4.87
C GLY A 27 18.73 -2.82 -3.36
N PHE A 28 18.00 -3.62 -2.59
CA PHE A 28 18.22 -3.84 -1.15
C PHE A 28 18.89 -5.19 -0.90
N ASN A 29 19.66 -5.28 0.18
CA ASN A 29 20.24 -6.54 0.64
C ASN A 29 19.19 -7.32 1.44
N PHE A 30 18.12 -7.73 0.75
CA PHE A 30 17.00 -8.43 1.37
C PHE A 30 17.22 -9.94 1.37
N THR A 31 16.98 -10.58 2.51
CA THR A 31 16.77 -12.02 2.61
C THR A 31 15.32 -12.24 3.03
N PRO A 32 14.53 -13.09 2.34
CA PRO A 32 13.17 -13.41 2.76
C PRO A 32 13.11 -13.78 4.25
N GLY A 33 12.23 -13.12 5.00
CA GLY A 33 12.06 -13.33 6.44
C GLY A 33 13.05 -12.57 7.35
N LYS A 34 14.01 -11.82 6.80
CA LYS A 34 14.87 -10.92 7.58
C LYS A 34 14.49 -9.46 7.33
N LEU A 35 14.33 -8.73 8.43
CA LEU A 35 14.12 -7.29 8.47
C LEU A 35 15.35 -6.56 7.89
N ASP A 36 15.18 -5.75 6.84
CA ASP A 36 16.21 -4.79 6.38
C ASP A 36 16.04 -3.49 7.19
N PRO A 37 16.93 -3.15 8.15
CA PRO A 37 16.72 -2.02 9.05
C PRO A 37 16.66 -0.67 8.33
N GLU A 38 17.41 -0.51 7.24
CA GLU A 38 17.45 0.71 6.42
C GLU A 38 16.08 0.92 5.75
N PHE A 39 15.53 -0.15 5.14
CA PHE A 39 14.21 -0.10 4.53
C PHE A 39 13.11 0.14 5.58
N HIS A 40 13.15 -0.56 6.71
CA HIS A 40 12.10 -0.45 7.73
C HIS A 40 12.05 0.92 8.40
N ASP A 41 13.20 1.55 8.68
CA ASP A 41 13.25 2.93 9.17
C ASP A 41 12.63 3.89 8.15
N TRP A 42 13.05 3.80 6.88
CA TRP A 42 12.50 4.62 5.79
C TRP A 42 10.99 4.42 5.61
N GLN A 43 10.53 3.17 5.57
CA GLN A 43 9.14 2.78 5.43
C GLN A 43 8.29 3.38 6.55
N SER A 44 8.72 3.23 7.81
CA SER A 44 7.97 3.75 8.96
C SER A 44 7.77 5.27 8.87
N LYS A 45 8.80 6.00 8.39
CA LYS A 45 8.77 7.45 8.22
C LYS A 45 7.87 7.88 7.07
N VAL A 46 7.94 7.19 5.92
CA VAL A 46 7.08 7.43 4.76
C VAL A 46 5.62 7.15 5.12
N LEU A 47 5.31 6.04 5.78
CA LEU A 47 3.94 5.71 6.21
C LEU A 47 3.40 6.71 7.23
N LYS A 48 4.24 7.18 8.16
CA LYS A 48 3.85 8.23 9.11
C LYS A 48 3.49 9.53 8.38
N GLN A 49 4.28 9.93 7.38
CA GLN A 49 4.00 11.11 6.58
C GLN A 49 2.73 10.93 5.73
N ALA A 50 2.56 9.80 5.05
CA ALA A 50 1.35 9.51 4.27
C ALA A 50 0.08 9.56 5.14
N ASN A 51 0.12 8.98 6.35
CA ASN A 51 -0.98 9.08 7.30
C ASN A 51 -1.26 10.51 7.76
N LYS A 52 -0.21 11.32 7.97
CA LYS A 52 -0.39 12.74 8.28
C LYS A 52 -1.10 13.46 7.14
N TRP A 53 -0.64 13.25 5.90
CA TRP A 53 -1.25 13.84 4.71
C TRP A 53 -2.74 13.45 4.59
N LEU A 54 -3.06 12.17 4.73
CA LEU A 54 -4.45 11.67 4.64
C LEU A 54 -5.38 12.26 5.71
N LYS A 55 -4.87 12.54 6.92
CA LYS A 55 -5.65 13.18 7.98
C LYS A 55 -6.10 14.59 7.63
N ASP A 56 -5.29 15.33 6.89
CA ASP A 56 -5.66 16.66 6.38
C ASP A 56 -6.87 16.56 5.43
N TYR A 57 -7.13 15.37 4.86
CA TYR A 57 -8.26 15.06 4.01
C TYR A 57 -9.41 14.32 4.71
N ALA A 58 -9.43 14.34 6.05
CA ALA A 58 -10.44 13.67 6.87
C ALA A 58 -10.53 12.14 6.59
N VAL A 59 -9.42 11.55 6.15
CA VAL A 59 -9.24 10.10 5.97
C VAL A 59 -8.48 9.55 7.18
N SER A 60 -9.18 8.84 8.05
CA SER A 60 -8.61 8.20 9.24
C SER A 60 -8.48 6.70 9.00
N ILE A 61 -7.30 6.26 8.59
CA ILE A 61 -6.98 4.84 8.34
C ILE A 61 -5.68 4.43 9.02
N THR A 62 -5.48 3.13 9.17
CA THR A 62 -4.22 2.52 9.59
C THR A 62 -3.56 1.85 8.40
N LEU A 63 -2.36 2.29 8.04
CA LEU A 63 -1.55 1.63 7.00
C LEU A 63 -0.72 0.51 7.65
N GLN A 64 -1.02 -0.74 7.31
CA GLN A 64 -0.36 -1.91 7.89
C GLN A 64 0.42 -2.69 6.84
N SER A 65 1.72 -2.85 7.07
CA SER A 65 2.58 -3.71 6.25
C SER A 65 2.29 -5.19 6.52
N THR A 66 2.07 -5.98 5.47
CA THR A 66 1.67 -7.39 5.60
C THR A 66 2.63 -8.36 4.96
N THR A 67 3.32 -7.96 3.89
CA THR A 67 4.36 -8.79 3.29
C THR A 67 5.47 -7.93 2.71
N VAL A 68 6.71 -8.30 2.97
CA VAL A 68 7.88 -7.82 2.23
C VAL A 68 8.45 -9.01 1.47
N ALA A 69 8.48 -8.93 0.15
CA ALA A 69 8.91 -10.02 -0.71
C ALA A 69 9.98 -9.58 -1.70
N GLN A 70 10.71 -10.57 -2.21
CA GLN A 70 11.54 -10.37 -3.39
C GLN A 70 10.66 -10.40 -4.64
N ALA A 71 11.05 -9.65 -5.67
CA ALA A 71 10.45 -9.76 -6.99
C ALA A 71 10.60 -11.20 -7.51
N THR A 72 9.61 -11.68 -8.27
CA THR A 72 9.77 -12.90 -9.07
C THR A 72 10.93 -12.74 -10.04
N SER A 73 11.54 -13.83 -10.53
CA SER A 73 12.63 -13.73 -11.52
C SER A 73 12.22 -12.92 -12.76
N THR A 74 11.00 -13.13 -13.24
CA THR A 74 10.44 -12.39 -14.37
C THR A 74 10.27 -10.90 -14.08
N LEU A 75 9.74 -10.55 -12.90
CA LEU A 75 9.59 -9.15 -12.51
C LEU A 75 10.95 -8.49 -12.26
N LEU A 76 11.91 -9.21 -11.67
CA LEU A 76 13.27 -8.73 -11.45
C LEU A 76 13.96 -8.37 -12.77
N GLU A 77 13.86 -9.22 -13.80
CA GLU A 77 14.40 -8.92 -15.13
C GLU A 77 13.78 -7.66 -15.76
N LYS A 78 12.49 -7.43 -15.52
CA LYS A 78 11.80 -6.22 -15.99
C LYS A 78 12.29 -4.99 -15.23
N ILE A 79 12.41 -5.07 -13.91
CA ILE A 79 12.95 -3.98 -13.09
C ILE A 79 14.37 -3.63 -13.53
N GLU A 80 15.25 -4.62 -13.75
CA GLU A 80 16.62 -4.40 -14.26
C GLU A 80 16.65 -3.71 -15.64
N LYS A 81 15.70 -4.02 -16.52
CA LYS A 81 15.58 -3.32 -17.81
C LYS A 81 15.12 -1.87 -17.62
N TRP A 82 14.21 -1.63 -16.68
CA TRP A 82 13.69 -0.30 -16.37
C TRP A 82 14.73 0.60 -15.71
N THR A 83 15.48 0.09 -14.72
CA THR A 83 16.55 0.84 -14.05
C THR A 83 17.62 1.30 -15.04
N LYS A 84 17.99 0.46 -16.01
CA LYS A 84 18.94 0.80 -17.09
C LYS A 84 18.45 1.92 -18.03
N LYS A 85 17.14 2.15 -18.12
CA LYS A 85 16.58 3.25 -18.95
C LYS A 85 16.73 4.62 -18.28
N GLY A 86 17.10 4.67 -16.99
CA GLY A 86 17.43 5.90 -16.27
C GLY A 86 16.29 6.92 -16.24
N GLY A 87 15.13 6.52 -15.74
CA GLY A 87 13.97 7.42 -15.61
C GLY A 87 13.10 7.57 -16.87
N ARG A 88 13.38 6.86 -17.95
CA ARG A 88 12.65 6.96 -19.24
C ARG A 88 11.58 5.89 -19.45
N VAL A 89 11.13 5.25 -18.37
CA VAL A 89 10.05 4.26 -18.44
C VAL A 89 8.71 4.96 -18.30
N TYR A 90 7.74 4.59 -19.12
CA TYR A 90 6.38 5.09 -19.01
C TYR A 90 5.72 4.51 -17.74
N PRO A 91 5.27 5.34 -16.78
CA PRO A 91 4.80 4.83 -15.49
C PRO A 91 3.66 3.81 -15.57
N PRO A 92 2.63 3.98 -16.43
CA PRO A 92 1.58 2.98 -16.56
C PRO A 92 2.08 1.59 -16.97
N GLU A 93 3.14 1.49 -17.79
CA GLU A 93 3.76 0.19 -18.15
C GLU A 93 4.24 -0.55 -16.88
N ILE A 94 4.86 0.16 -15.94
CA ILE A 94 5.34 -0.42 -14.68
C ILE A 94 4.18 -0.95 -13.86
N LEU A 95 3.12 -0.14 -13.71
CA LEU A 95 1.96 -0.48 -12.89
C LEU A 95 1.19 -1.69 -13.44
N GLU A 96 1.01 -1.76 -14.77
CA GLU A 96 0.37 -2.90 -15.44
C GLU A 96 1.15 -4.20 -15.19
N TYR A 97 2.48 -4.16 -15.33
CA TYR A 97 3.33 -5.31 -15.05
C TYR A 97 3.29 -5.72 -13.58
N LEU A 98 3.34 -4.76 -12.65
CA LEU A 98 3.24 -5.05 -11.21
C LEU A 98 1.92 -5.72 -10.89
N LYS A 99 0.81 -5.15 -11.36
CA LYS A 99 -0.54 -5.69 -11.12
C LYS A 99 -0.67 -7.12 -11.67
N ALA A 100 -0.17 -7.38 -12.87
CA ALA A 100 -0.19 -8.70 -13.48
C ALA A 100 0.63 -9.72 -12.67
N ASP A 101 1.83 -9.34 -12.21
CA ASP A 101 2.69 -10.21 -11.40
C ASP A 101 2.04 -10.54 -10.04
N ILE A 102 1.46 -9.54 -9.37
CA ILE A 102 0.77 -9.72 -8.09
C ILE A 102 -0.42 -10.68 -8.25
N LYS A 103 -1.30 -10.44 -9.23
CA LYS A 103 -2.48 -11.27 -9.46
C LYS A 103 -2.14 -12.71 -9.82
N LYS A 104 -1.02 -12.94 -10.52
CA LYS A 104 -0.60 -14.27 -10.94
C LYS A 104 0.05 -15.08 -9.81
N ASN A 105 0.81 -14.42 -8.93
CA ASN A 105 1.72 -15.11 -8.02
C ASN A 105 1.28 -15.09 -6.55
N ARG A 106 0.12 -14.51 -6.22
CA ARG A 106 -0.34 -14.40 -4.83
C ARG A 106 -1.78 -14.86 -4.65
N LYS A 107 -1.99 -15.66 -3.60
CA LYS A 107 -3.31 -16.20 -3.22
C LYS A 107 -4.21 -15.13 -2.58
N TYR A 108 -3.63 -14.29 -1.71
CA TYR A 108 -4.29 -13.14 -1.13
C TYR A 108 -3.46 -11.90 -1.41
N ASN A 109 -4.08 -10.90 -2.04
CA ASN A 109 -3.43 -9.64 -2.35
C ASN A 109 -3.73 -8.64 -1.23
N PRO A 110 -2.74 -7.82 -0.82
CA PRO A 110 -3.03 -6.64 -0.03
C PRO A 110 -3.86 -5.63 -0.83
N ASP A 111 -4.43 -4.65 -0.13
CA ASP A 111 -5.18 -3.55 -0.75
C ASP A 111 -4.26 -2.69 -1.62
N ILE A 112 -3.02 -2.47 -1.16
CA ILE A 112 -1.99 -1.73 -1.88
C ILE A 112 -0.76 -2.60 -2.04
N PHE A 113 -0.12 -2.49 -3.21
CA PHE A 113 1.16 -3.14 -3.44
C PHE A 113 2.20 -2.15 -3.95
N ILE A 114 3.35 -2.07 -3.26
CA ILE A 114 4.39 -1.07 -3.53
C ILE A 114 5.68 -1.74 -3.98
N LEU A 115 6.13 -1.44 -5.20
CA LEU A 115 7.51 -1.65 -5.61
C LEU A 115 8.38 -0.52 -5.07
N VAL A 116 9.44 -0.84 -4.33
CA VAL A 116 10.41 0.13 -3.84
C VAL A 116 11.76 -0.12 -4.48
N THR A 117 12.29 0.89 -5.16
CA THR A 117 13.59 0.83 -5.85
C THR A 117 14.57 1.85 -5.27
N LYS A 118 15.87 1.53 -5.23
CA LYS A 118 16.91 2.52 -4.84
C LYS A 118 17.20 3.59 -5.90
N VAL A 119 16.73 3.39 -7.14
CA VAL A 119 16.87 4.35 -8.25
C VAL A 119 15.52 4.65 -8.89
N PRO A 120 15.28 5.89 -9.38
CA PRO A 120 14.04 6.22 -10.07
C PRO A 120 13.85 5.40 -11.34
N LEU A 121 12.66 4.82 -11.51
CA LEU A 121 12.28 4.12 -12.75
C LEU A 121 11.77 5.09 -13.82
N THR A 122 11.23 6.23 -13.40
CA THR A 122 10.58 7.23 -14.26
C THR A 122 11.05 8.65 -13.91
N LEU A 123 10.56 9.66 -14.65
CA LEU A 123 10.75 11.07 -14.31
C LEU A 123 9.99 11.48 -13.03
N TYR A 124 9.01 10.68 -12.58
CA TYR A 124 8.34 10.86 -11.29
C TYR A 124 9.22 10.29 -10.18
N ILE A 125 10.24 11.05 -9.80
CA ILE A 125 11.35 10.57 -8.96
C ILE A 125 10.94 10.12 -7.56
N TYR A 126 9.83 10.61 -7.00
CA TYR A 126 9.32 10.17 -5.70
C TYR A 126 8.49 8.89 -5.78
N GLY A 127 7.81 8.69 -6.90
CA GLY A 127 6.92 7.55 -7.11
C GLY A 127 5.67 7.90 -7.92
N TYR A 128 4.97 6.86 -8.33
CA TYR A 128 3.74 6.94 -9.10
C TYR A 128 2.89 5.71 -8.78
N GLY A 129 1.57 5.86 -8.76
CA GLY A 129 0.64 4.77 -8.50
C GLY A 129 -0.58 4.87 -9.40
N SER A 130 -1.34 3.77 -9.47
CA SER A 130 -2.62 3.78 -10.15
C SER A 130 -3.66 4.48 -9.29
N TYR A 131 -4.75 4.91 -9.92
CA TYR A 131 -5.93 5.47 -9.26
C TYR A 131 -7.06 4.44 -9.25
N GLU A 132 -6.70 3.17 -9.09
CA GLU A 132 -7.71 2.12 -9.00
C GLU A 132 -8.42 2.20 -7.65
N PRO A 133 -9.72 1.86 -7.60
CA PRO A 133 -10.50 1.86 -6.36
C PRO A 133 -9.91 0.90 -5.33
N ILE A 134 -9.41 1.46 -4.22
CA ILE A 134 -8.94 0.68 -3.09
C ILE A 134 -10.10 -0.13 -2.48
N CYS A 135 -9.81 -1.30 -1.91
CA CYS A 135 -10.78 -2.30 -1.45
C CYS A 135 -11.58 -3.04 -2.56
N HIS A 136 -11.43 -2.69 -3.85
CA HIS A 136 -12.06 -3.40 -4.96
C HIS A 136 -11.04 -4.22 -5.77
N ASP A 137 -9.87 -3.64 -6.02
CA ASP A 137 -8.73 -4.31 -6.64
C ASP A 137 -7.45 -3.89 -5.91
N VAL A 138 -6.34 -4.56 -6.22
CA VAL A 138 -5.03 -4.17 -5.69
C VAL A 138 -4.55 -2.90 -6.38
N VAL A 139 -4.14 -1.90 -5.61
CA VAL A 139 -3.57 -0.65 -6.12
C VAL A 139 -2.05 -0.81 -6.27
N PRO A 140 -1.51 -0.96 -7.50
CA PRO A 140 -0.06 -0.94 -7.73
C PRO A 140 0.51 0.46 -7.57
N ILE A 141 1.64 0.56 -6.88
CA ILE A 141 2.44 1.76 -6.70
C ILE A 141 3.91 1.41 -6.91
N PHE A 142 4.72 2.33 -7.41
CA PHE A 142 6.15 2.31 -7.17
C PHE A 142 6.61 3.58 -6.44
N LEU A 143 7.56 3.42 -5.53
CA LEU A 143 8.21 4.52 -4.81
C LEU A 143 9.73 4.40 -4.97
N THR A 144 10.41 5.54 -4.99
CA THR A 144 11.87 5.56 -4.95
C THR A 144 12.35 5.75 -3.51
N TYR A 145 13.20 4.86 -3.06
CA TYR A 145 13.88 4.98 -1.78
C TYR A 145 14.90 6.13 -1.81
N ASN A 146 14.74 7.06 -0.86
CA ASN A 146 15.73 8.08 -0.54
C ASN A 146 15.40 8.70 0.83
N MET A 147 16.34 8.65 1.77
CA MET A 147 16.16 9.23 3.12
C MET A 147 16.00 10.76 3.13
N LYS A 148 16.40 11.44 2.05
CA LYS A 148 16.19 12.89 1.89
C LYS A 148 14.80 13.25 1.38
N TRP A 149 14.02 12.28 0.89
CA TRP A 149 12.72 12.50 0.25
C TRP A 149 11.55 11.94 1.06
N ILE A 150 11.73 11.69 2.35
CA ILE A 150 10.67 11.13 3.22
C ILE A 150 9.37 11.92 3.11
N THR A 151 9.45 13.25 3.17
CA THR A 151 8.26 14.11 3.08
C THR A 151 7.59 13.99 1.71
N ASP A 152 8.35 14.23 0.63
CA ASP A 152 7.81 14.19 -0.74
C ASP A 152 7.25 12.81 -1.12
N THR A 153 7.96 11.74 -0.79
CA THR A 153 7.53 10.36 -1.06
C THR A 153 6.32 9.97 -0.20
N GLY A 154 6.28 10.41 1.07
CA GLY A 154 5.14 10.20 1.96
C GLY A 154 3.88 10.92 1.49
N ASP A 155 4.00 12.20 1.11
CA ASP A 155 2.90 12.98 0.55
C ASP A 155 2.42 12.38 -0.76
N ARG A 156 3.34 11.94 -1.63
CA ARG A 156 2.99 11.24 -2.87
C ARG A 156 2.22 9.96 -2.61
N LEU A 157 2.64 9.14 -1.64
CA LEU A 157 1.90 7.94 -1.25
C LEU A 157 0.51 8.29 -0.73
N GLY A 158 0.39 9.30 0.14
CA GLY A 158 -0.90 9.78 0.64
C GLY A 158 -1.82 10.27 -0.49
N GLN A 159 -1.29 11.01 -1.47
CA GLN A 159 -2.05 11.45 -2.65
C GLN A 159 -2.55 10.27 -3.49
N VAL A 160 -1.71 9.26 -3.73
CA VAL A 160 -2.15 8.07 -4.47
C VAL A 160 -3.27 7.37 -3.72
N ILE A 161 -3.12 7.15 -2.41
CA ILE A 161 -4.15 6.52 -1.57
C ILE A 161 -5.46 7.31 -1.62
N LEU A 162 -5.39 8.63 -1.44
CA LEU A 162 -6.56 9.50 -1.47
C LEU A 162 -7.29 9.40 -2.82
N ASN A 163 -6.56 9.46 -3.92
CA ASN A 163 -7.12 9.38 -5.27
C ASN A 163 -7.63 7.97 -5.63
N SER A 164 -7.18 6.95 -4.91
CA SER A 164 -7.69 5.57 -5.01
C SER A 164 -8.93 5.34 -4.15
N ILE A 165 -9.33 6.28 -3.29
CA ILE A 165 -10.65 6.26 -2.67
C ILE A 165 -11.62 6.84 -3.69
N GLU A 166 -12.68 6.11 -4.02
CA GLU A 166 -13.77 6.57 -4.92
C GLU A 166 -14.62 7.65 -4.25
N MET A 167 -14.00 8.79 -3.97
CA MET A 167 -14.69 9.98 -3.50
C MET A 167 -15.29 10.69 -4.72
N ASN A 168 -16.59 10.52 -4.93
CA ASN A 168 -17.29 11.26 -5.98
C ASN A 168 -17.18 12.79 -5.77
N ASN A 169 -17.13 13.23 -4.51
CA ASN A 169 -17.02 14.64 -4.14
C ASN A 169 -16.38 14.78 -2.76
N TYR A 170 -15.29 15.56 -2.69
CA TYR A 170 -14.56 15.81 -1.44
C TYR A 170 -15.40 16.56 -0.38
N ASN A 171 -16.27 17.48 -0.80
CA ASN A 171 -17.16 18.17 0.13
C ASN A 171 -18.19 17.25 0.76
N ASP A 172 -18.64 16.24 0.02
CA ASP A 172 -19.58 15.25 0.53
C ASP A 172 -18.87 14.29 1.49
N TRP A 173 -17.64 13.87 1.16
CA TRP A 173 -16.77 13.11 2.08
C TRP A 173 -16.59 13.81 3.42
N TYR A 174 -16.30 15.12 3.41
CA TYR A 174 -16.07 15.89 4.64
C TYR A 174 -17.32 16.02 5.51
N LYS A 175 -18.51 16.01 4.90
CA LYS A 175 -19.81 16.07 5.61
C LYS A 175 -20.24 14.74 6.21
N MET A 176 -19.71 13.62 5.72
CA MET A 176 -20.03 12.30 6.23
C MET A 176 -19.54 12.13 7.67
N SER A 177 -20.30 11.38 8.48
CA SER A 177 -19.84 11.00 9.80
C SER A 177 -18.57 10.14 9.69
N PRO A 178 -17.74 10.05 10.75
CA PRO A 178 -16.62 9.12 10.78
C PRO A 178 -17.04 7.68 10.48
N GLU A 179 -18.21 7.25 10.96
CA GLU A 179 -18.74 5.89 10.74
C GLU A 179 -19.04 5.62 9.26
N ASP A 180 -19.66 6.58 8.57
CA ASP A 180 -19.98 6.46 7.14
C ASP A 180 -18.71 6.45 6.28
N ARG A 181 -17.71 7.27 6.64
CA ARG A 181 -16.39 7.23 5.98
C ARG A 181 -15.69 5.90 6.20
N ASN A 182 -15.76 5.38 7.42
CA ASN A 182 -15.17 4.09 7.75
C ASN A 182 -15.87 2.93 7.02
N HIS A 183 -17.17 3.04 6.75
CA HIS A 183 -17.93 2.05 6.01
C HIS A 183 -17.43 1.83 4.58
N TYR A 184 -16.82 2.84 3.94
CA TYR A 184 -16.18 2.70 2.63
C TYR A 184 -15.17 1.54 2.62
N PHE A 185 -14.40 1.40 3.70
CA PHE A 185 -13.32 0.42 3.82
C PHE A 185 -13.77 -0.98 4.25
N LYS A 186 -15.07 -1.24 4.40
CA LYS A 186 -15.58 -2.55 4.88
C LYS A 186 -15.14 -3.74 4.01
N ASN A 187 -14.87 -3.48 2.73
CA ASN A 187 -14.48 -4.52 1.76
C ASN A 187 -12.95 -4.68 1.66
N CYS A 188 -12.17 -3.83 2.31
CA CYS A 188 -10.72 -3.97 2.34
C CYS A 188 -10.32 -5.28 3.02
N ILE A 189 -9.14 -5.76 2.66
CA ILE A 189 -8.74 -7.14 2.89
C ILE A 189 -8.73 -7.49 4.39
N ALA A 190 -8.18 -6.61 5.23
CA ALA A 190 -8.16 -6.80 6.67
C ALA A 190 -9.56 -6.82 7.30
N GLN A 191 -10.51 -6.03 6.77
CA GLN A 191 -11.89 -5.99 7.30
C GLN A 191 -12.68 -7.22 6.84
N ARG A 192 -12.48 -7.66 5.59
CA ARG A 192 -13.20 -8.78 5.00
C ARG A 192 -12.77 -10.13 5.56
N LEU A 193 -11.48 -10.29 5.86
CA LEU A 193 -10.91 -11.55 6.28
C LEU A 193 -10.61 -11.60 7.79
N GLY A 194 -10.55 -10.45 8.47
CA GLY A 194 -10.31 -10.38 9.90
C GLY A 194 -8.99 -11.05 10.31
N GLU A 195 -9.04 -11.91 11.33
CA GLU A 195 -7.88 -12.68 11.81
C GLU A 195 -7.33 -13.66 10.77
N ASP A 196 -8.14 -14.14 9.82
CA ASP A 196 -7.71 -15.16 8.83
C ASP A 196 -6.69 -14.63 7.81
N TYR A 197 -6.40 -13.32 7.81
CA TYR A 197 -5.44 -12.71 6.90
C TYR A 197 -4.04 -12.46 7.48
N PHE A 198 -3.92 -12.34 8.80
CA PHE A 198 -2.66 -12.08 9.49
C PHE A 198 -1.97 -13.36 9.93
#